data_AF-A0A941VRW2-F1
#
_entry.id   AF-A0A941VRW2-F1
#
_cell.length_a   1.000
_cell.length_b   1.000
_cell.length_c   1.000
_cell.angle_alpha   90.00
_cell.angle_beta   90.00
_cell.angle_gamma   90.00
#
_symmetry.space_group_name_H-M   'P 1'
#
loop_
_entity.id
_entity.type
_entity.pdbx_description
1 polymer ?
#
loop_
_entity_poly.entity_id
_entity_poly.type
_entity_poly.pdbx_seq_one_letter_code
_entity_poly.pdbx_strand_id
1 'polypeptide(L)'
;MKKKFSRIYQFNITLKNIKPPVWRRIQVPETFTFWDLHVAIQDVMGWFDSHLHQFKINEPLSSAKVEIGIPDEQDDYYEILPGWKQKIADYFSPDN
;
A
#
# COMPACT_ATOMS: atom_id res chain seq x y z
N MET A 1 22.46 6.08 -1.71
CA MET A 1 22.09 7.30 -0.94
C MET A 1 20.69 7.11 -0.37
N LYS A 2 20.47 7.37 0.92
CA LYS A 2 19.11 7.33 1.49
C LYS A 2 18.29 8.49 0.91
N LYS A 3 17.08 8.24 0.40
CA LYS A 3 16.16 9.30 -0.03
C LYS A 3 15.84 10.18 1.18
N LYS A 4 15.95 11.50 1.03
CA LYS A 4 15.54 12.46 2.06
C LYS A 4 14.00 12.49 2.12
N PHE A 5 13.46 12.55 3.33
CA PHE A 5 12.03 12.70 3.61
C PHE A 5 11.85 13.60 4.83
N SER A 6 10.69 14.24 4.91
CA SER A 6 10.27 15.15 5.97
C SER A 6 9.14 14.60 6.83
N ARG A 7 8.37 13.64 6.30
CA ARG A 7 7.23 13.02 6.99
C ARG A 7 7.38 11.51 7.14
N ILE A 8 6.78 10.99 8.20
CA ILE A 8 6.66 9.56 8.49
C ILE A 8 5.18 9.23 8.58
N TYR A 9 4.77 8.17 7.89
CA TYR A 9 3.44 7.59 8.00
C TYR A 9 3.46 6.47 9.03
N GLN A 10 2.51 6.50 9.96
CA GLN A 10 2.30 5.42 10.92
C GLN A 10 1.04 4.63 10.56
N PHE A 11 1.22 3.41 10.06
CA PHE A 11 0.11 2.54 9.70
C PHE A 11 -0.23 1.58 10.85
N ASN A 12 -1.53 1.39 11.08
CA ASN A 12 -2.06 0.26 11.83
C ASN A 12 -2.63 -0.76 10.84
N ILE A 13 -1.99 -1.93 10.74
CA ILE A 13 -2.36 -3.00 9.82
C ILE A 13 -3.05 -4.08 10.62
N THR A 14 -4.29 -4.42 10.26
CA THR A 14 -5.08 -5.44 10.96
C THR A 14 -5.61 -6.47 9.96
N LEU A 15 -5.45 -7.76 10.27
CA LEU A 15 -6.07 -8.83 9.49
C LEU A 15 -7.57 -8.84 9.77
N LYS A 16 -8.36 -8.70 8.71
CA LYS A 16 -9.83 -8.73 8.80
C LYS A 16 -10.30 -10.15 9.14
N ASN A 17 -11.43 -10.25 9.83
CA ASN A 17 -12.15 -11.50 10.10
C ASN A 17 -11.44 -12.52 11.01
N ILE A 18 -10.49 -12.10 11.84
CA ILE A 18 -9.78 -12.96 12.80
C ILE A 18 -10.05 -12.51 14.25
N LYS A 19 -10.21 -13.48 15.17
CA LYS A 19 -10.33 -13.23 16.62
C LYS A 19 -9.40 -14.19 17.40
N PRO A 20 -8.58 -13.69 18.35
CA PRO A 20 -8.36 -12.27 18.66
C PRO A 20 -7.70 -11.52 17.48
N PRO A 21 -7.82 -10.17 17.41
CA PRO A 21 -7.26 -9.41 16.28
C PRO A 21 -5.75 -9.60 16.14
N VAL A 22 -5.31 -9.94 14.93
CA VAL A 22 -3.89 -9.96 14.55
C VAL A 22 -3.57 -8.63 13.88
N TRP A 23 -2.69 -7.84 14.50
CA TRP A 23 -2.35 -6.49 14.02
C TRP A 23 -0.86 -6.16 14.19
N ARG A 24 -0.39 -5.17 13.43
CA ARG A 24 0.97 -4.60 13.47
C ARG A 24 0.90 -3.09 13.34
N ARG A 25 1.82 -2.38 13.99
CA ARG A 25 2.04 -0.94 13.79
C ARG A 25 3.42 -0.72 13.20
N ILE A 26 3.47 -0.02 12.06
CA ILE A 26 4.73 0.27 11.36
C ILE A 26 4.85 1.76 11.09
N GLN A 27 6.10 2.23 10.99
CA GLN A 27 6.44 3.58 10.58
C GLN A 27 7.26 3.51 9.30
N VAL A 28 6.81 4.21 8.26
CA VAL A 28 7.47 4.24 6.95
C VAL A 28 7.62 5.67 6.47
N PRO A 29 8.71 6.00 5.73
CA PRO A 29 8.89 7.34 5.21
C PRO A 29 7.88 7.65 4.10
N GLU A 30 7.53 8.92 3.93
CA GLU A 30 6.64 9.38 2.85
C GLU A 30 7.09 9.00 1.44
N THR A 31 8.38 8.70 1.27
CA THR A 31 8.98 8.30 0.00
C THR A 31 8.65 6.87 -0.42
N PHE A 32 7.96 6.10 0.43
CA PHE A 32 7.54 4.73 0.09
C PHE A 32 6.53 4.73 -1.05
N THR A 33 6.71 3.76 -1.93
CA THR A 33 5.71 3.35 -2.92
C THR A 33 4.74 2.35 -2.30
N PHE A 34 3.65 2.04 -3.00
CA PHE A 34 2.76 0.94 -2.61
C PHE A 34 3.47 -0.42 -2.66
N TRP A 35 4.46 -0.59 -3.55
CA TRP A 35 5.34 -1.76 -3.53
C TRP A 35 6.18 -1.83 -2.24
N ASP A 36 6.80 -0.72 -1.83
CA ASP A 36 7.57 -0.69 -0.57
C ASP A 36 6.66 -0.96 0.64
N LEU A 37 5.42 -0.46 0.62
CA LEU A 37 4.42 -0.76 1.65
C LEU A 37 4.01 -2.23 1.66
N HIS A 38 3.81 -2.86 0.49
CA HIS A 38 3.56 -4.30 0.37
C HIS A 38 4.67 -5.12 1.02
N VAL A 39 5.94 -4.84 0.67
CA VAL A 39 7.09 -5.54 1.26
C VAL A 39 7.11 -5.37 2.77
N ALA A 40 6.89 -4.15 3.29
CA ALA A 40 6.82 -3.91 4.73
C ALA A 40 5.68 -4.70 5.41
N ILE A 41 4.52 -4.86 4.75
CA ILE A 41 3.40 -5.68 5.25
C ILE A 41 3.80 -7.16 5.29
N GLN A 42 4.42 -7.68 4.21
CA GLN A 42 4.91 -9.06 4.15
C GLN A 42 5.85 -9.36 5.33
N ASP A 43 6.84 -8.48 5.54
CA ASP A 43 7.84 -8.64 6.61
C ASP A 43 7.20 -8.68 8.01
N VAL A 44 6.32 -7.72 8.33
CA VAL A 44 5.74 -7.66 9.69
C VAL A 44 4.67 -8.71 9.95
N MET A 45 4.05 -9.25 8.90
CA MET A 45 3.12 -10.37 9.00
C MET A 45 3.82 -11.73 8.98
N GLY A 46 5.10 -11.78 8.59
CA GLY A 46 5.86 -13.03 8.44
C GLY A 46 5.41 -13.84 7.22
N TRP A 47 5.00 -13.16 6.14
CA TRP A 47 4.60 -13.76 4.88
C TRP A 47 5.77 -13.77 3.87
N PHE A 48 5.62 -14.57 2.82
CA PHE A 48 6.71 -14.90 1.88
C PHE A 48 6.44 -14.44 0.44
N ASP A 49 5.52 -13.50 0.23
CA ASP A 49 5.17 -12.96 -1.09
C ASP A 49 4.81 -14.04 -2.14
N SER A 50 4.18 -15.12 -1.69
CA SER A 50 3.90 -16.30 -2.53
C SER A 50 2.61 -16.20 -3.35
N HIS A 51 1.86 -15.10 -3.22
CA HIS A 51 0.58 -14.89 -3.87
C HIS A 51 0.47 -13.46 -4.40
N LEU A 52 -0.34 -13.28 -5.44
CA LEU A 52 -0.68 -11.96 -5.97
C LEU A 52 -1.36 -11.09 -4.91
N HIS A 53 -1.12 -9.79 -5.00
CA HIS A 53 -1.66 -8.79 -4.09
C HIS A 53 -2.11 -7.55 -4.85
N GLN A 54 -2.98 -6.78 -4.22
CA GLN A 54 -3.39 -5.46 -4.70
C GLN A 54 -3.90 -4.61 -3.54
N PHE A 55 -3.86 -3.29 -3.73
CA PHE A 55 -4.48 -2.30 -2.85
C PHE A 55 -5.70 -1.71 -3.55
N LYS A 56 -6.76 -1.43 -2.79
CA LYS A 56 -7.91 -0.65 -3.23
C LYS A 56 -8.02 0.57 -2.35
N ILE A 57 -7.94 1.77 -2.93
CA ILE A 57 -7.92 3.03 -2.19
C ILE A 57 -8.71 4.11 -2.95
N ASN A 58 -9.23 5.10 -2.24
CA ASN A 58 -9.85 6.26 -2.87
C ASN A 58 -8.76 7.20 -3.40
N GLU A 59 -8.92 7.66 -4.63
CA GLU A 59 -8.08 8.68 -5.24
C GLU A 59 -8.48 10.06 -4.66
N PRO A 60 -7.52 10.82 -4.11
CA PRO A 60 -7.86 12.03 -3.33
C PRO A 60 -8.50 13.17 -4.13
N LEU A 61 -8.29 13.25 -5.44
CA LEU A 61 -8.72 14.38 -6.27
C LEU A 61 -10.12 14.18 -6.89
N SER A 62 -10.54 12.93 -7.06
CA SER A 62 -11.73 12.52 -7.80
C SER A 62 -12.70 11.69 -6.97
N SER A 63 -12.31 11.26 -5.77
CA SER A 63 -13.05 10.29 -4.94
C SER A 63 -13.33 8.94 -5.63
N ALA A 64 -12.75 8.69 -6.80
CA ALA A 64 -12.84 7.40 -7.48
C ALA A 64 -12.04 6.35 -6.70
N LYS A 65 -12.46 5.08 -6.78
CA LYS A 65 -11.64 3.99 -6.27
C LYS A 65 -10.64 3.58 -7.34
N VAL A 66 -9.38 3.46 -6.95
CA VAL A 66 -8.31 2.93 -7.80
C VAL A 66 -7.75 1.64 -7.23
N GLU A 67 -7.24 0.81 -8.13
CA GLU A 67 -6.54 -0.42 -7.79
C GLU A 67 -5.05 -0.25 -8.09
N ILE A 68 -4.21 -0.64 -7.13
CA ILE A 68 -2.75 -0.48 -7.21
C ILE A 68 -2.10 -1.83 -6.95
N GLY A 69 -1.25 -2.30 -7.86
CA GLY A 69 -0.66 -3.64 -7.79
C GLY A 69 0.32 -3.91 -8.93
N ILE A 70 0.37 -5.15 -9.40
CA ILE A 70 1.11 -5.54 -10.60
C ILE A 70 0.13 -5.45 -11.78
N PRO A 71 0.36 -4.57 -12.77
CA PRO A 71 -0.48 -4.52 -13.95
C PRO A 71 -0.34 -5.80 -14.78
N ASP A 72 -1.46 -6.32 -15.24
CA ASP A 72 -1.50 -7.38 -16.25
C ASP A 72 -1.76 -6.74 -17.61
N GLU A 73 -0.86 -6.96 -18.57
CA GLU A 73 -0.99 -6.42 -19.93
C GLU A 73 -2.10 -7.13 -20.74
N GLN A 74 -2.62 -8.26 -20.26
CA GLN A 74 -3.66 -9.06 -20.92
C GLN A 74 -5.07 -8.81 -20.39
N ASP A 75 -5.22 -8.12 -19.25
CA ASP A 75 -6.52 -7.83 -18.63
C ASP A 75 -6.98 -6.43 -19.04
N ASP A 76 -7.94 -6.37 -19.96
CA ASP A 76 -8.50 -5.13 -20.52
C ASP A 76 -9.72 -4.60 -19.75
N TYR A 77 -10.15 -5.28 -18.67
CA TYR A 77 -11.33 -4.90 -17.92
C TYR A 77 -11.08 -3.85 -16.82
N TYR A 78 -9.91 -3.87 -16.19
CA TYR A 78 -9.60 -2.97 -15.08
C TYR A 78 -8.17 -2.42 -15.17
N GLU A 79 -8.03 -1.10 -15.08
CA GLU A 79 -6.72 -0.46 -14.98
C GLU A 79 -6.12 -0.68 -13.58
N ILE A 80 -5.04 -1.44 -13.52
CA ILE A 80 -4.22 -1.59 -12.31
C ILE A 80 -3.05 -0.62 -12.40
N LEU A 81 -2.98 0.33 -11.47
CA LEU A 81 -1.85 1.24 -11.39
C LEU A 81 -0.62 0.50 -10.84
N PRO A 82 0.57 0.65 -11.45
CA PRO A 82 1.77 -0.05 -11.00
C PRO A 82 2.22 0.41 -9.61
N GLY A 83 2.23 -0.51 -8.65
CA GLY A 83 2.52 -0.23 -7.24
C GLY A 83 3.92 0.32 -6.96
N TRP A 84 4.89 0.04 -7.84
CA TRP A 84 6.25 0.59 -7.78
C TRP A 84 6.37 2.03 -8.31
N LYS A 85 5.30 2.59 -8.91
CA LYS A 85 5.26 3.99 -9.36
C LYS A 85 4.44 4.88 -8.44
N GLN A 86 3.42 4.35 -7.78
CA GLN A 86 2.52 5.10 -6.91
C GLN A 86 3.13 5.29 -5.51
N LYS A 87 3.27 6.54 -5.03
CA LYS A 87 3.74 6.80 -3.66
C LYS A 87 2.59 6.78 -2.68
N ILE A 88 2.82 6.30 -1.47
CA ILE A 88 1.80 6.34 -0.40
C ILE A 88 1.39 7.79 -0.08
N ALA A 89 2.32 8.74 -0.19
CA ALA A 89 2.07 10.14 0.14
C ALA A 89 1.09 10.84 -0.83
N ASP A 90 0.90 10.27 -2.03
CA ASP A 90 -0.05 10.80 -3.01
C ASP A 90 -1.50 10.40 -2.69
N TYR A 91 -1.71 9.47 -1.76
CA TYR A 91 -3.04 8.92 -1.41
C TYR A 91 -3.41 9.10 0.07
N PHE A 92 -2.43 9.06 0.97
CA PHE A 92 -2.65 9.26 2.40
C PHE A 92 -2.33 10.71 2.78
N SER A 93 -3.37 11.49 3.09
CA SER A 93 -3.26 12.82 3.69
C SER A 93 -3.53 12.75 5.20
N PRO A 94 -3.18 13.79 5.98
CA PRO A 94 -3.59 13.90 7.38
C PRO A 94 -5.10 13.94 7.60
N ASP A 95 -5.87 14.26 6.55
CA ASP A 95 -7.32 14.44 6.58
C ASP A 95 -8.09 13.13 6.29
N ASN A 96 -7.37 12.06 5.97
CA ASN A 96 -7.90 10.74 5.59
C ASN A 96 -7.70 9.69 6.69
#